data_AF-A0A3D3K3T0-F1
#
_entry.id   AF-A0A3D3K3T0-F1
#
_cell.length_a   1.000
_cell.length_b   1.000
_cell.length_c   1.000
_cell.angle_alpha   90.00
_cell.angle_beta   90.00
_cell.angle_gamma   90.00
#
_symmetry.space_group_name_H-M   'P 1'
#
loop_
_entity.id
_entity.type
_entity.pdbx_description
1 polymer ?
#
loop_
_entity_poly.entity_id
_entity_poly.type
_entity_poly.pdbx_seq_one_letter_code
_entity_poly.pdbx_strand_id
1 'polypeptide(L)'
;MVLLLQLKEHAISLFMKILKIISITSYLMICGCDQVGLPIFVSILYFMMAAANTKYFDLDSFYGALFTLALLGTVFTILFSNKYVNRFLVAFCYATLFVSIIYLTGVNNAKNWNRISSWFVVPTVIFIASSTIVILKSFKERIK
;
A
#
# COMPACT_ATOMS: atom_id res chain seq x y z
N MET A 1 -15.64 29.13 -20.68
CA MET A 1 -15.12 27.81 -21.10
C MET A 1 -13.86 27.39 -20.33
N VAL A 2 -12.84 28.25 -20.22
CA VAL A 2 -11.58 27.96 -19.48
C VAL A 2 -11.81 27.62 -18.00
N LEU A 3 -12.68 28.35 -17.31
CA LEU A 3 -12.95 28.16 -15.87
C LEU A 3 -13.59 26.79 -15.54
N LEU A 4 -14.44 26.28 -16.43
CA LEU A 4 -15.07 24.96 -16.31
C LEU A 4 -14.06 23.83 -16.50
N LEU A 5 -13.07 24.01 -17.39
CA LEU A 5 -12.00 23.04 -17.59
C LEU A 5 -11.08 22.97 -16.37
N GLN A 6 -10.72 24.11 -15.79
CA GLN A 6 -9.90 24.20 -14.56
C GLN A 6 -10.60 23.52 -13.36
N LEU A 7 -11.90 23.77 -13.18
CA LEU A 7 -12.69 23.11 -12.13
C LEU A 7 -12.74 21.59 -12.28
N LYS A 8 -12.91 21.10 -13.52
CA LYS A 8 -12.91 19.66 -13.82
C LYS A 8 -11.56 19.01 -13.50
N GLU A 9 -10.45 19.65 -13.86
CA GLU A 9 -9.12 19.14 -13.57
C GLU A 9 -8.84 19.09 -12.06
N HIS A 10 -9.23 20.14 -11.32
CA HIS A 10 -9.14 20.17 -9.85
C HIS A 10 -9.95 19.06 -9.19
N ALA A 11 -11.19 18.84 -9.60
CA ALA A 11 -12.04 17.79 -9.06
C ALA A 11 -11.46 16.40 -9.31
N ILE A 12 -10.92 16.14 -10.50
CA ILE A 12 -10.30 14.85 -10.81
C ILE A 12 -9.00 14.67 -10.02
N SER A 13 -8.19 15.72 -9.87
CA SER A 13 -6.97 15.68 -9.05
C SER A 13 -7.28 15.34 -7.59
N LEU A 14 -8.30 15.98 -7.00
CA LEU A 14 -8.77 15.70 -5.65
C LEU A 14 -9.26 14.26 -5.52
N PHE A 15 -10.08 13.80 -6.45
CA PHE A 15 -10.59 12.42 -6.47
C PHE A 15 -9.46 11.38 -6.51
N MET A 16 -8.41 11.62 -7.30
CA MET A 16 -7.23 10.75 -7.36
C MET A 16 -6.46 10.71 -6.04
N LYS A 17 -6.32 11.86 -5.36
CA LYS A 17 -5.68 11.93 -4.04
C LYS A 17 -6.47 11.13 -3.01
N ILE A 18 -7.79 11.28 -2.99
CA ILE A 18 -8.68 10.54 -2.08
C ILE A 18 -8.53 9.03 -2.31
N LEU A 19 -8.56 8.57 -3.55
CA LEU A 19 -8.39 7.14 -3.85
C LEU A 19 -7.03 6.59 -3.42
N LYS A 20 -5.95 7.36 -3.62
CA LYS A 20 -4.62 6.98 -3.13
C LYS A 20 -4.60 6.82 -1.62
N ILE A 21 -5.18 7.78 -0.89
CA ILE A 21 -5.28 7.71 0.58
C ILE A 21 -6.09 6.47 0.98
N ILE A 22 -7.27 6.24 0.39
CA ILE A 22 -8.09 5.06 0.67
C ILE A 22 -7.30 3.77 0.42
N SER A 23 -6.57 3.69 -0.69
CA SER A 23 -5.76 2.50 -1.00
C SER A 23 -4.66 2.26 0.03
N ILE A 24 -3.97 3.31 0.48
CA ILE A 24 -2.88 3.17 1.45
C ILE A 24 -3.43 2.84 2.83
N THR A 25 -4.49 3.53 3.27
CA THR A 25 -5.11 3.25 4.56
C THR A 25 -5.67 1.83 4.61
N SER A 26 -6.34 1.37 3.54
CA SER A 26 -6.82 -0.02 3.47
C SER A 26 -5.68 -1.03 3.48
N TYR A 27 -4.59 -0.80 2.73
CA TYR A 27 -3.38 -1.62 2.79
C TYR A 27 -2.82 -1.74 4.21
N LEU A 28 -2.64 -0.60 4.91
CA LEU A 28 -2.10 -0.57 6.26
C LEU A 28 -2.98 -1.32 7.28
N MET A 29 -4.29 -1.37 7.04
CA MET A 29 -5.27 -2.06 7.89
C MET A 29 -5.44 -3.55 7.58
N ILE A 30 -4.76 -4.11 6.57
CA ILE A 30 -4.81 -5.55 6.31
C ILE A 30 -4.20 -6.28 7.51
N CYS A 31 -5.01 -7.10 8.20
CA CYS A 31 -4.56 -7.93 9.32
C CYS A 31 -3.91 -9.22 8.82
N GLY A 32 -2.84 -9.66 9.48
CA GLY A 32 -2.19 -10.94 9.19
C GLY A 32 -3.08 -12.16 9.44
N CYS A 33 -2.74 -13.27 8.79
CA CYS A 33 -3.31 -14.60 9.03
C CYS A 33 -2.47 -15.43 10.02
N ASP A 34 -1.29 -14.92 10.40
CA ASP A 34 -0.43 -15.53 11.41
C ASP A 34 -1.07 -15.49 12.81
N GLN A 35 -0.46 -16.20 13.78
CA GLN A 35 -1.02 -16.39 15.13
C GLN A 35 -1.41 -15.08 15.85
N VAL A 36 -0.69 -13.99 15.60
CA VAL A 36 -0.93 -12.69 16.25
C VAL A 36 -1.98 -11.86 15.49
N GLY A 37 -2.16 -12.11 14.19
CA GLY A 37 -3.20 -11.47 13.37
C GLY A 37 -3.12 -9.94 13.27
N LEU A 38 -1.92 -9.36 13.38
CA LEU A 38 -1.74 -7.90 13.47
C LEU A 38 -1.88 -7.20 12.13
N PRO A 39 -2.37 -5.94 12.10
CA PRO A 39 -2.35 -5.09 10.91
C PRO A 39 -0.93 -4.83 10.39
N ILE A 40 -0.79 -4.65 9.08
CA ILE A 40 0.49 -4.30 8.43
C ILE A 40 1.17 -3.09 9.09
N PHE A 41 0.43 -2.06 9.50
CA PHE A 41 1.04 -0.90 10.16
C PHE A 41 1.73 -1.26 11.48
N VAL A 42 1.21 -2.25 12.22
CA VAL A 42 1.83 -2.71 13.47
C VAL A 42 3.11 -3.47 13.17
N SER A 43 3.14 -4.28 12.12
CA SER A 43 4.37 -4.97 11.67
C SER A 43 5.45 -3.96 11.27
N ILE A 44 5.08 -2.88 10.57
CA ILE A 44 5.99 -1.76 10.23
C ILE A 44 6.60 -1.17 11.51
N LEU A 45 5.77 -0.84 12.50
CA LEU A 45 6.24 -0.27 13.79
C LEU A 45 7.14 -1.25 14.54
N TYR A 46 6.81 -2.53 14.54
CA TYR A 46 7.60 -3.57 15.17
C TYR A 46 9.02 -3.66 14.57
N PHE A 47 9.14 -3.75 13.24
CA PHE A 47 10.45 -3.81 12.59
C PHE A 47 11.28 -2.55 12.82
N MET A 48 10.65 -1.38 12.84
CA MET A 48 11.35 -0.13 13.17
C MET A 48 11.86 -0.12 14.61
N MET A 49 11.04 -0.57 15.56
CA MET A 49 11.43 -0.64 16.97
C MET A 49 12.55 -1.65 17.21
N ALA A 50 12.47 -2.83 16.56
CA ALA A 50 13.50 -3.85 16.60
C ALA A 50 14.84 -3.32 16.07
N ALA A 51 14.80 -2.61 14.92
CA ALA A 51 15.98 -2.01 14.32
C ALA A 51 16.63 -0.90 15.18
N ALA A 52 15.82 -0.12 15.88
CA ALA A 52 16.29 0.96 16.74
C ALA A 52 16.90 0.46 18.06
N ASN A 53 16.59 -0.78 18.46
CA ASN A 53 17.02 -1.32 19.75
C ASN A 53 18.21 -2.26 19.58
N THR A 54 19.39 -1.82 20.02
CA THR A 54 20.65 -2.58 19.91
C THR A 54 20.62 -3.92 20.65
N LYS A 55 19.72 -4.13 21.62
CA LYS A 55 19.54 -5.43 22.29
C LYS A 55 18.83 -6.48 21.44
N TYR A 56 18.01 -6.06 20.47
CA TYR A 56 17.23 -6.93 19.59
C TYR A 56 17.72 -6.87 18.14
N PHE A 57 18.89 -6.26 17.92
CA PHE A 57 19.46 -6.10 16.59
C PHE A 57 20.16 -7.38 16.16
N ASP A 58 19.50 -8.14 15.29
CA ASP A 58 20.02 -9.29 14.56
C ASP A 58 19.86 -9.11 13.03
N LEU A 59 20.33 -10.09 12.25
CA LEU A 59 20.21 -10.06 10.78
C LEU A 59 18.76 -9.95 10.30
N ASP A 60 17.84 -10.66 10.95
CA ASP A 60 16.43 -10.68 10.56
C ASP A 60 15.76 -9.32 10.82
N SER A 61 16.07 -8.68 11.94
CA SER A 61 15.63 -7.33 12.26
C SER A 61 16.20 -6.30 11.29
N PHE A 62 17.45 -6.47 10.84
CA PHE A 62 18.07 -5.59 9.84
C PHE A 62 17.37 -5.70 8.48
N TYR A 63 17.11 -6.91 7.99
CA TYR A 63 16.36 -7.11 6.74
C TYR A 63 14.91 -6.63 6.87
N GLY A 64 14.27 -6.85 8.01
CA GLY A 64 12.94 -6.31 8.32
C GLY A 64 12.91 -4.78 8.28
N ALA A 65 13.93 -4.12 8.82
CA ALA A 65 14.08 -2.67 8.79
C ALA A 65 14.25 -2.14 7.36
N LEU A 66 15.13 -2.76 6.58
CA LEU A 66 15.38 -2.43 5.17
C LEU A 66 14.10 -2.57 4.34
N PHE A 67 13.40 -3.68 4.53
CA PHE A 67 12.12 -3.93 3.88
C PHE A 67 11.07 -2.87 4.26
N THR A 68 11.01 -2.50 5.54
CA THR A 68 10.10 -1.48 6.04
C THR A 68 10.39 -0.09 5.48
N LEU A 69 11.68 0.27 5.37
CA LEU A 69 12.10 1.51 4.71
C LEU A 69 11.70 1.54 3.22
N ALA A 70 11.90 0.42 2.51
CA ALA A 70 11.46 0.30 1.13
C ALA A 70 9.93 0.44 1.01
N LEU A 71 9.16 -0.17 1.90
CA LEU A 71 7.70 -0.03 1.95
C LEU A 71 7.27 1.41 2.19
N LEU A 72 7.87 2.10 3.15
CA LEU A 72 7.58 3.52 3.34
C LEU A 72 7.88 4.32 2.08
N GLY A 73 9.03 4.07 1.44
CA GLY A 73 9.38 4.67 0.15
C GLY A 73 8.30 4.48 -0.91
N THR A 74 7.72 3.27 -1.02
CA THR A 74 6.62 3.01 -1.95
C THR A 74 5.33 3.76 -1.59
N VAL A 75 4.97 3.81 -0.30
CA VAL A 75 3.80 4.56 0.19
C VAL A 75 3.94 6.06 -0.09
N PHE A 76 5.10 6.64 0.23
CA PHE A 76 5.42 8.03 -0.05
C PHE A 76 5.37 8.30 -1.57
N THR A 77 5.96 7.44 -2.38
CA THR A 77 5.94 7.58 -3.85
C THR A 77 4.50 7.60 -4.39
N ILE A 78 3.61 6.75 -3.87
CA ILE A 78 2.20 6.76 -4.28
C ILE A 78 1.51 8.08 -3.88
N LEU A 79 1.69 8.55 -2.64
CA LEU A 79 1.04 9.78 -2.15
C LEU A 79 1.49 11.02 -2.91
N PHE A 80 2.79 11.15 -3.17
CA PHE A 80 3.38 12.34 -3.76
C PHE A 80 3.52 12.29 -5.30
N SER A 81 3.20 11.15 -5.93
CA SER A 81 3.26 11.06 -7.40
C SER A 81 2.23 11.94 -8.10
N ASN A 82 2.69 12.67 -9.10
CA ASN A 82 1.81 13.41 -10.01
C ASN A 82 1.15 12.46 -11.02
N LYS A 83 -0.13 12.76 -11.31
CA LYS A 83 -1.08 11.92 -12.05
C LYS A 83 -0.58 11.35 -13.39
N TYR A 84 0.27 12.09 -14.12
CA TYR A 84 0.63 11.73 -15.51
C TYR A 84 2.09 11.41 -15.76
N VAL A 85 2.98 11.86 -14.87
CA VAL A 85 4.42 11.73 -15.08
C VAL A 85 4.89 10.35 -14.62
N ASN A 86 4.37 9.87 -13.48
CA ASN A 86 4.91 8.71 -12.78
C ASN A 86 4.02 7.46 -12.88
N ARG A 87 3.17 7.33 -13.91
CA ARG A 87 2.15 6.26 -14.00
C ARG A 87 2.72 4.83 -13.89
N PHE A 88 3.86 4.56 -14.53
CA PHE A 88 4.52 3.26 -14.45
C PHE A 88 5.12 3.02 -13.06
N LEU A 89 5.73 4.05 -12.47
CA LEU A 89 6.27 4.01 -11.12
C LEU A 89 5.15 3.74 -10.09
N VAL A 90 3.99 4.39 -10.23
CA VAL A 90 2.83 4.19 -9.35
C VAL A 90 2.28 2.77 -9.48
N ALA A 91 2.14 2.26 -10.70
CA ALA A 91 1.70 0.89 -10.93
C ALA A 91 2.69 -0.11 -10.31
N PHE A 92 3.99 0.12 -10.48
CA PHE A 92 5.04 -0.68 -9.85
C PHE A 92 4.96 -0.62 -8.32
N CYS A 93 4.79 0.56 -7.71
CA CYS A 93 4.61 0.68 -6.26
C CYS A 93 3.39 -0.11 -5.76
N TYR A 94 2.25 -0.04 -6.45
CA TYR A 94 1.08 -0.85 -6.07
C TYR A 94 1.31 -2.35 -6.22
N ALA A 95 2.03 -2.78 -7.26
CA ALA A 95 2.41 -4.19 -7.42
C ALA A 95 3.34 -4.65 -6.29
N THR A 96 4.32 -3.82 -5.90
CA THR A 96 5.20 -4.10 -4.76
C THR A 96 4.42 -4.19 -3.45
N LEU A 97 3.47 -3.27 -3.21
CA LEU A 97 2.57 -3.35 -2.06
C LEU A 97 1.67 -4.60 -2.09
N PHE A 98 1.25 -5.06 -3.26
CA PHE A 98 0.48 -6.29 -3.37
C PHE A 98 1.32 -7.53 -3.00
N VAL A 99 2.57 -7.60 -3.48
CA VAL A 99 3.50 -8.68 -3.14
C VAL A 99 3.84 -8.66 -1.64
N SER A 100 4.00 -7.49 -1.03
CA SER A 100 4.30 -7.40 0.40
C SER A 100 3.17 -7.90 1.30
N ILE A 101 1.91 -7.86 0.85
CA ILE A 101 0.78 -8.49 1.59
C ILE A 101 1.09 -9.96 1.81
N ILE A 102 1.55 -10.67 0.77
CA ILE A 102 1.82 -12.11 0.83
C ILE A 102 2.87 -12.42 1.89
N TYR A 103 3.91 -11.57 1.99
CA TYR A 103 5.00 -11.73 2.92
C TYR A 103 4.63 -11.34 4.36
N LEU A 104 3.98 -10.19 4.55
CA LEU A 104 3.70 -9.62 5.87
C LEU A 104 2.53 -10.27 6.60
N THR A 105 1.63 -10.93 5.89
CA THR A 105 0.41 -11.50 6.48
C THR A 105 0.50 -13.00 6.73
N GLY A 106 1.56 -13.67 6.25
CA GLY A 106 1.71 -15.12 6.39
C GLY A 106 0.67 -15.94 5.60
N VAL A 107 -0.05 -15.31 4.67
CA VAL A 107 -1.07 -15.98 3.83
C VAL A 107 -0.46 -17.04 2.90
N ASN A 108 0.86 -16.98 2.64
CA ASN A 108 1.55 -18.00 1.86
C ASN A 108 1.58 -19.38 2.54
N ASN A 109 1.34 -19.44 3.85
CA ASN A 109 1.41 -20.66 4.63
C ASN A 109 0.01 -21.26 4.76
N ALA A 110 -0.22 -22.40 4.10
CA ALA A 110 -1.51 -23.08 4.09
C ALA A 110 -2.05 -23.40 5.50
N LYS A 111 -1.17 -23.56 6.50
CA LYS A 111 -1.59 -23.79 7.90
C LYS A 111 -2.35 -22.61 8.50
N ASN A 112 -2.17 -21.40 7.96
CA ASN A 112 -2.81 -20.18 8.44
C ASN A 112 -4.18 -19.91 7.78
N TRP A 113 -4.58 -20.67 6.77
CA TRP A 113 -5.80 -20.36 5.99
C TRP A 113 -7.08 -20.47 6.82
N ASN A 114 -7.10 -21.33 7.84
CA ASN A 114 -8.22 -21.42 8.78
C ASN A 114 -8.40 -20.16 9.65
N ARG A 115 -7.43 -19.23 9.63
CA ARG A 115 -7.45 -17.96 10.39
C ARG A 115 -7.74 -16.75 9.51
N ILE A 116 -8.01 -16.95 8.22
CA ILE A 116 -8.43 -15.86 7.34
C ILE A 116 -9.73 -15.29 7.88
N SER A 117 -9.68 -14.02 8.29
CA SER A 117 -10.80 -13.31 8.87
C SER A 117 -11.31 -12.22 7.92
N SER A 118 -12.49 -11.68 8.21
CA SER A 118 -13.02 -10.51 7.49
C SER A 118 -12.08 -9.31 7.55
N TRP A 119 -11.26 -9.19 8.60
CA TRP A 119 -10.24 -8.15 8.77
C TRP A 119 -9.02 -8.30 7.85
N PHE A 120 -8.81 -9.48 7.26
CA PHE A 120 -7.88 -9.64 6.13
C PHE A 120 -8.60 -9.35 4.81
N VAL A 121 -9.77 -9.95 4.60
CA VAL A 121 -10.47 -9.93 3.30
C VAL A 121 -10.96 -8.53 2.93
N VAL A 122 -11.68 -7.85 3.81
CA VAL A 122 -12.33 -6.57 3.50
C VAL A 122 -11.29 -5.48 3.15
N PRO A 123 -10.24 -5.24 3.95
CA PRO A 123 -9.24 -4.24 3.60
C PRO A 123 -8.45 -4.60 2.33
N THR A 124 -8.19 -5.90 2.10
CA THR A 124 -7.51 -6.37 0.88
C THR A 124 -8.34 -6.09 -0.37
N VAL A 125 -9.64 -6.35 -0.35
CA VAL A 125 -10.53 -6.06 -1.49
C VAL A 125 -10.61 -4.56 -1.76
N ILE A 126 -10.73 -3.74 -0.70
CA ILE A 126 -10.75 -2.27 -0.84
C ILE A 126 -9.42 -1.78 -1.44
N PHE A 127 -8.29 -2.32 -0.99
CA PHE A 127 -6.96 -1.99 -1.52
C PHE A 127 -6.85 -2.34 -3.01
N ILE A 128 -7.24 -3.55 -3.41
CA ILE A 128 -7.18 -4.00 -4.81
C ILE A 128 -8.10 -3.15 -5.70
N ALA A 129 -9.34 -2.91 -5.26
CA ALA A 129 -10.30 -2.13 -6.04
C ALA A 129 -9.84 -0.67 -6.21
N SER A 130 -9.44 -0.02 -5.11
CA SER A 130 -8.98 1.38 -5.14
C SER A 130 -7.68 1.54 -5.95
N SER A 131 -6.69 0.67 -5.76
CA SER A 131 -5.44 0.70 -6.54
C SER A 131 -5.67 0.47 -8.03
N THR A 132 -6.55 -0.47 -8.41
CA THR A 132 -6.92 -0.71 -9.81
C THR A 132 -7.53 0.53 -10.44
N ILE A 133 -8.46 1.22 -9.75
CA ILE A 133 -9.06 2.46 -10.25
C ILE A 133 -8.00 3.55 -10.41
N VAL A 134 -7.07 3.70 -9.46
CA VAL A 134 -5.96 4.67 -9.55
C VAL A 134 -5.08 4.39 -10.76
N ILE A 135 -4.70 3.12 -10.98
CA ILE A 135 -3.88 2.71 -12.12
C ILE A 135 -4.61 3.02 -13.43
N LEU A 136 -5.84 2.52 -13.62
CA LEU A 136 -6.61 2.73 -14.85
C LEU A 136 -6.79 4.22 -15.18
N LYS A 137 -7.13 5.05 -14.18
CA LYS A 137 -7.25 6.50 -14.38
C LYS A 137 -5.92 7.19 -14.70
N SER A 138 -4.80 6.69 -14.19
CA SER A 138 -3.47 7.23 -14.49
C SER A 138 -3.04 6.95 -15.95
N PHE A 139 -3.59 5.91 -16.58
CA PHE A 139 -3.32 5.58 -17.98
C PHE A 139 -4.34 6.18 -18.98
N LYS A 140 -5.61 6.34 -18.57
CA LYS A 140 -6.72 6.72 -19.48
C LYS A 140 -6.60 8.10 -20.12
N GLU A 141 -6.01 9.08 -19.44
CA GLU A 141 -6.10 10.49 -19.88
C GLU A 141 -5.04 10.92 -20.90
N ARG A 142 -4.21 9.98 -21.39
CA ARG A 142 -3.26 10.25 -22.49
C ARG A 142 -3.77 9.85 -23.87
N ILE A 143 -5.00 9.35 -23.99
CA ILE A 143 -5.66 9.19 -25.29
C ILE A 143 -6.27 10.55 -25.65
N LYS A 144 -5.41 11.45 -26.11
CA LYS A 144 -5.75 12.68 -26.83
C LYS A 144 -4.71 12.88 -27.92
#